data_AF-A0A5D2SD73-F1
#
_entry.id   AF-A0A5D2SD73-F1
#
_cell.length_a   1.000
_cell.length_b   1.000
_cell.length_c   1.000
_cell.angle_alpha   90.00
_cell.angle_beta   90.00
_cell.angle_gamma   90.00
#
_symmetry.space_group_name_H-M   'P 1'
#
loop_
_entity.id
_entity.type
_entity.pdbx_description
1 polymer ?
#
loop_
_entity_poly.entity_id
_entity_poly.type
_entity_poly.pdbx_seq_one_letter_code
_entity_poly.pdbx_strand_id
1 'polypeptide(L)' 'MKTLLICFALISMIVVQVDVVACSGVTYVHPGVLDPCKRPGGLHPGCHPNPKSALTQANTYNRGCSRHHRCRQ' A
#
# COMPACT_ATOMS: atom_id res chain seq x y z
N MET A 1 17.96 -6.84 -42.98
CA MET A 1 18.56 -6.53 -41.65
C MET A 1 18.20 -5.13 -41.16
N LYS A 2 18.41 -4.07 -41.96
CA LYS A 2 18.07 -2.68 -41.59
C LYS A 2 16.59 -2.45 -41.25
N THR A 3 15.66 -3.01 -42.02
CA THR A 3 14.22 -2.92 -41.77
C THR A 3 13.79 -3.58 -40.46
N LEU A 4 14.38 -4.74 -40.13
CA LEU A 4 14.12 -5.43 -38.86
C LEU A 4 14.60 -4.61 -37.66
N LEU A 5 15.79 -4.02 -37.75
CA LEU A 5 16.32 -3.15 -36.69
C LEU A 5 15.43 -1.92 -36.45
N ILE A 6 14.90 -1.32 -37.53
CA ILE A 6 13.95 -0.20 -37.44
C ILE A 6 12.66 -0.66 -36.76
N CYS A 7 12.11 -1.82 -37.13
CA CYS A 7 10.92 -2.36 -36.48
C CYS A 7 11.13 -2.62 -34.98
N PHE A 8 12.26 -3.23 -34.61
CA PHE A 8 12.57 -3.45 -33.20
C PHE A 8 12.70 -2.14 -32.43
N ALA A 9 13.36 -1.13 -32.99
CA ALA A 9 13.49 0.19 -32.36
C ALA A 9 12.12 0.87 -32.12
N LEU A 10 11.19 0.76 -33.08
CA LEU A 10 9.84 1.31 -32.95
C LEU A 10 9.04 0.60 -31.86
N ILE A 11 9.10 -0.73 -31.79
CA ILE A 11 8.40 -1.52 -30.76
C ILE A 11 8.94 -1.15 -29.37
N SER A 12 10.26 -1.07 -29.20
CA SER A 12 10.87 -0.68 -27.92
C SER A 12 10.41 0.71 -27.45
N MET A 13 10.32 1.67 -28.36
CA MET A 13 9.86 3.03 -28.03
C MET A 13 8.39 3.04 -27.58
N ILE A 14 7.54 2.23 -28.20
CA ILE A 14 6.13 2.12 -27.83
C ILE A 14 5.99 1.49 -26.44
N VAL A 15 6.71 0.41 -26.15
CA VAL A 15 6.66 -0.26 -24.83
C VAL A 15 7.08 0.70 -23.71
N VAL A 16 8.18 1.44 -23.90
CA VAL A 16 8.65 2.43 -22.91
C VAL A 16 7.61 3.54 -22.67
N GLN A 17 6.93 4.02 -23.71
CA GLN A 17 5.88 5.04 -23.56
C GLN A 17 4.66 4.50 -22.81
N VAL A 18 4.26 3.25 -23.08
CA VAL A 18 3.14 2.60 -22.39
C VAL A 18 3.45 2.38 -20.91
N ASP A 19 4.67 1.96 -20.56
CA ASP A 19 5.08 1.80 -19.16
C ASP A 19 5.13 3.13 -18.41
N VAL A 20 5.58 4.22 -19.04
CA VAL A 20 5.59 5.55 -18.43
C VAL A 20 4.17 6.06 -18.18
N VAL A 21 3.24 5.82 -19.11
CA VAL A 21 1.82 6.15 -18.94
C VAL A 21 1.15 5.27 -17.88
N ALA A 22 1.45 3.96 -17.86
CA ALA A 22 0.92 3.04 -16.86
C ALA A 22 1.42 3.40 -15.45
N CYS A 23 2.70 3.73 -15.29
CA CYS A 23 3.29 4.13 -14.01
C CYS A 23 2.76 5.48 -13.52
N SER A 24 2.48 6.43 -14.42
CA SER A 24 1.91 7.73 -14.04
C SER A 24 0.42 7.67 -13.73
N GLY A 25 -0.29 6.63 -14.21
CA GLY A 25 -1.70 6.37 -13.91
C GLY A 25 -1.95 5.47 -12.70
N VAL A 26 -0.92 4.99 -11.99
CA VAL A 26 -1.11 4.16 -10.80
C VAL A 26 -1.71 5.02 -9.69
N THR A 27 -3.02 4.89 -9.51
CA THR A 27 -3.68 5.32 -8.27
C THR A 27 -3.17 4.43 -7.15
N TYR A 28 -2.12 4.89 -6.47
CA TYR A 28 -1.67 4.24 -5.24
C TYR A 28 -2.85 4.20 -4.27
N VAL A 29 -3.11 3.01 -3.74
CA VAL A 29 -4.09 2.85 -2.67
C VAL A 29 -3.67 3.79 -1.54
N HIS A 30 -4.60 4.62 -1.09
CA HIS A 30 -4.32 5.59 -0.05
C HIS A 30 -3.69 4.87 1.17
N PRO A 31 -2.55 5.33 1.71
CA PRO A 31 -1.82 4.61 2.77
C PRO A 31 -2.69 4.26 3.98
N GLY A 32 -3.66 5.14 4.30
CA GLY A 32 -4.69 4.93 5.32
C GLY A 32 -5.60 3.70 5.15
N VAL A 33 -5.61 3.06 3.97
CA VAL A 33 -6.33 1.79 3.73
C VAL A 33 -5.53 0.61 4.25
N LEU A 34 -4.20 0.64 4.08
CA LEU A 34 -3.29 -0.40 4.54
C LEU A 34 -2.95 -0.23 6.02
N ASP A 35 -2.73 1.02 6.43
CA ASP A 35 -2.39 1.39 7.78
C ASP A 35 -3.44 2.36 8.33
N PRO A 36 -4.36 1.88 9.20
CA PRO A 36 -5.38 2.72 9.81
C PRO A 36 -4.81 3.96 10.52
N CYS A 37 -3.56 3.91 11.00
CA CYS A 37 -2.92 5.04 11.65
C CYS A 37 -2.52 6.18 10.70
N LYS A 38 -2.43 5.89 9.40
CA LYS A 38 -2.17 6.88 8.33
C LYS A 38 -3.46 7.45 7.73
N ARG A 39 -4.62 7.09 8.26
CA ARG A 39 -5.89 7.64 7.79
C ARG A 39 -5.97 9.14 8.12
N PRO A 40 -6.45 10.00 7.20
CA PRO A 40 -6.68 11.41 7.52
C PRO A 40 -7.73 11.56 8.62
N GLY A 41 -7.67 12.65 9.38
CA GLY A 41 -8.58 12.92 10.50
C GLY A 41 -7.93 12.94 11.89
N GLY A 42 -6.60 12.88 11.98
CA GLY A 42 -5.86 13.00 13.24
C GLY A 42 -5.39 11.65 13.80
N LEU A 43 -5.05 11.62 15.09
CA LEU A 43 -4.57 10.42 15.77
C LEU A 43 -5.73 9.46 16.01
N HIS A 44 -5.64 8.25 15.48
CA HIS A 44 -6.67 7.22 15.64
C HIS A 44 -6.47 6.40 16.92
N PRO A 45 -7.54 5.80 17.49
CA PRO A 45 -7.41 4.94 18.66
C PRO A 45 -6.45 3.77 18.42
N GLY A 46 -5.49 3.58 19.34
CA GLY A 46 -4.45 2.56 19.24
C GLY A 46 -3.24 2.93 18.38
N CYS A 47 -3.27 4.11 17.76
CA CYS A 47 -2.13 4.67 17.05
C CYS A 47 -1.31 5.55 17.99
N HIS A 48 0.02 5.50 17.83
CA HIS A 48 0.93 6.26 18.67
C HIS A 48 1.77 7.21 17.81
N PRO A 49 1.98 8.48 18.23
CA PRO A 49 2.74 9.45 17.45
C PRO A 49 4.21 9.07 17.30
N ASN A 50 4.76 8.34 18.26
CA ASN A 50 6.08 7.73 18.13
C ASN A 50 5.95 6.33 17.49
N PRO A 51 6.50 6.08 16.30
CA PRO A 51 6.42 4.79 15.62
C PRO A 51 7.22 3.67 16.31
N LYS A 52 8.12 4.02 17.26
CA LYS A 52 8.92 3.07 18.03
C LYS A 52 8.30 2.66 19.36
N SER A 53 7.14 3.22 19.71
CA SER A 53 6.48 2.86 20.97
C SER A 53 5.92 1.44 20.94
N ALA A 54 5.71 0.88 22.12
CA ALA A 54 4.96 -0.37 22.23
C ALA A 54 3.55 -0.24 21.65
N LEU A 55 3.04 -1.32 21.08
CA LEU A 55 1.66 -1.43 20.60
C LEU A 55 0.71 -1.21 21.78
N THR A 56 -0.18 -0.23 21.64
CA THR A 56 -1.18 0.10 22.65
C THR A 56 -2.54 -0.48 22.25
N GLN A 57 -3.34 -0.88 23.22
CA GLN A 57 -4.68 -1.39 22.94
C GLN A 57 -5.56 -0.25 22.39
N ALA A 58 -6.25 -0.49 21.28
CA ALA A 58 -7.06 0.53 20.62
C ALA A 58 -8.38 0.86 21.34
N ASN A 59 -8.85 -0.02 22.24
CA ASN A 59 -10.08 0.16 22.99
C ASN A 59 -10.00 -0.58 24.33
N THR A 60 -10.85 -0.22 25.28
CA THR A 60 -10.93 -0.83 26.62
C THR A 60 -11.69 -2.15 26.65
N TYR A 61 -12.27 -2.59 25.52
CA TYR A 61 -13.10 -3.78 25.48
C TYR A 61 -12.25 -5.05 25.42
N ASN A 62 -12.48 -5.96 26.37
CA ASN A 62 -11.99 -7.32 26.28
C ASN A 62 -12.89 -8.12 25.33
N ARG A 63 -12.44 -8.35 24.09
CA ARG A 63 -13.17 -9.20 23.13
C ARG A 63 -13.25 -10.67 23.57
N GLY A 64 -12.53 -11.04 24.64
CA GLY A 64 -12.34 -12.42 25.04
C GLY A 64 -11.56 -13.21 23.99
N CYS A 65 -11.27 -14.47 24.31
CA CYS A 65 -10.74 -15.41 23.32
C CYS A 65 -11.87 -16.27 22.81
N SER A 66 -12.20 -16.17 21.52
CA SER A 66 -13.16 -17.08 20.90
C SER A 66 -12.42 -18.05 19.98
N ARG A 67 -13.00 -19.23 19.76
CA ARG A 67 -12.42 -20.24 18.84
C ARG A 67 -12.24 -19.69 17.40
N HIS A 68 -12.99 -18.65 17.05
CA HIS A 68 -12.95 -17.98 15.74
C HIS A 68 -11.94 -16.83 15.70
N HIS A 69 -11.76 -16.12 16.82
CA HIS A 69 -10.78 -15.04 16.93
C HIS A 69 -9.57 -15.52 17.71
N ARG A 70 -8.55 -15.98 16.97
CA ARG A 70 -7.26 -16.37 17.56
C ARG A 70 -6.75 -15.20 18.42
N CYS A 71 -6.50 -15.48 19.70
CA CYS A 71 -5.89 -14.50 20.58
C CYS A 71 -4.45 -14.24 20.17
N ARG A 72 -4.01 -13.00 20.36
CA ARG A 72 -2.59 -12.72 20.46
C ARG A 72 -2.07 -13.48 21.67
N GLN A 73 -1.18 -14.45 21.43
CA GLN A 73 -0.34 -15.05 22.47
C GLN A 73 0.67 -14.01 22.95
#